data_AF-A4XM54-F1
#
_entry.id   AF-A4XM54-F1
#
_cell.length_a   1.000
_cell.length_b   1.000
_cell.length_c   1.000
_cell.angle_alpha   90.00
_cell.angle_beta   90.00
_cell.angle_gamma   90.00
#
_symmetry.space_group_name_H-M   'P 1'
#
loop_
_entity.id
_entity.type
_entity.pdbx_description
1 polymer ?
#
loop_
_entity_poly.entity_id
_entity_poly.type
_entity_poly.pdbx_seq_one_letter_code
_entity_poly.pdbx_strand_id
1 'polypeptide(L)'
;MLKSKIFKKLVSIVLIVCLITSVAVVISNTTQKAEASSKLGDISFLRPGFSKESLKSTDLFNKAVTKAIEDYQKKYGGKVNIVYSDWNNWQNKIIARMAAGDPIDVIFGSVGTFPSHFTRGLVQPLDKYVDLKAPYINKRAMDYAFKYNGHYYLASQKGSNVPWLVIYNKDLMLEEGIDEEEMPLALYKRGKWNWDTFAALAKKLTADTNKDGKIDRYGVNFWAATALVYSNGVAFVSIDKTGKGKLNFDNAALQRALNFYKKGAKEGWLARDWDITVSGLKKRQTVMLVAPQYKFDQDKREVEDELEAAPLPLGPDNKTGLYPFDADGYGIMKGSKNPVGAGKFINLLLESVQKNHDDVNAKNRPKYLVDFVNKLAQKSFYPALGEGLMGMPHWDIFGRVDSSDSVASALSSLRPQIEKNIKDAQTGRVEVVYKQFKPFTINFEDGKNSFKLLDTSKKTVKLSVVSGKDAIKGKSLKVTWDQSKDGKEIYVVTDPAKVKIYGWHDYKISFEVKVLKAVTAGKTTVSCTILSEPKSGAKSYGNISKTIDRGQTVYKVEGNITNIPDNSQKMSLRIGITEGGDFVIDNIKVEEIE
;
A
#
# COMPACT_ATOMS: atom_id res chain seq x y z
N MET A 1 -34.38 63.77 49.54
CA MET A 1 -35.17 63.33 48.37
C MET A 1 -34.37 63.13 47.07
N LEU A 2 -33.28 63.88 46.81
CA LEU A 2 -32.48 63.74 45.56
C LEU A 2 -31.73 62.40 45.39
N LYS A 3 -31.20 61.81 46.47
CA LYS A 3 -30.42 60.54 46.40
C LYS A 3 -31.24 59.32 45.96
N SER A 4 -32.55 59.29 46.26
CA SER A 4 -33.44 58.16 45.89
C SER A 4 -33.79 58.14 44.40
N LYS A 5 -33.94 59.31 43.75
CA LYS A 5 -34.21 59.40 42.31
C LYS A 5 -33.00 59.01 41.47
N ILE A 6 -31.79 59.33 41.93
CA ILE A 6 -30.54 58.96 41.25
C ILE A 6 -30.28 57.46 41.37
N PHE A 7 -30.53 56.87 42.55
CA PHE A 7 -30.39 55.42 42.75
C PHE A 7 -31.39 54.61 41.90
N LYS A 8 -32.66 55.05 41.82
CA LYS A 8 -33.65 54.40 40.92
C LYS A 8 -33.29 54.53 39.44
N LYS A 9 -32.73 55.67 39.00
CA LYS A 9 -32.23 55.83 37.62
C LYS A 9 -31.04 54.93 37.32
N LEU A 10 -30.10 54.78 38.26
CA LEU A 10 -28.94 53.89 38.11
C LEU A 10 -29.37 52.42 38.07
N VAL A 11 -30.30 52.00 38.92
CA VAL A 11 -30.84 50.62 38.91
C VAL A 11 -31.63 50.33 37.63
N SER A 12 -32.42 51.30 37.12
CA SER A 12 -33.09 51.14 35.82
C SER A 12 -32.12 51.10 34.64
N ILE A 13 -31.03 51.88 34.66
CA ILE A 13 -30.00 51.84 33.61
C ILE A 13 -29.25 50.50 33.64
N VAL A 14 -28.92 49.98 34.82
CA VAL A 14 -28.26 48.66 34.96
C VAL A 14 -29.21 47.53 34.53
N LEU A 15 -30.50 47.59 34.84
CA LEU A 15 -31.49 46.62 34.35
C LEU A 15 -31.68 46.67 32.84
N ILE A 16 -31.68 47.87 32.23
CA ILE A 16 -31.78 48.04 30.78
C ILE A 16 -30.49 47.55 30.09
N VAL A 17 -29.31 47.83 30.65
CA VAL A 17 -28.04 47.32 30.12
C VAL A 17 -27.94 45.80 30.26
N CYS A 18 -28.42 45.22 31.37
CA CYS A 18 -28.51 43.76 31.55
C CYS A 18 -29.53 43.11 30.60
N LEU A 19 -30.66 43.78 30.31
CA LEU A 19 -31.62 43.30 29.30
C LEU A 19 -31.06 43.41 27.88
N ILE A 20 -30.31 44.47 27.57
CA ILE A 20 -29.66 44.65 26.26
C ILE A 20 -28.50 43.66 26.09
N THR A 21 -27.74 43.34 27.13
CA THR A 21 -26.71 42.29 27.06
C THR A 21 -27.31 40.89 27.04
N SER A 22 -28.43 40.62 27.73
CA SER A 22 -29.13 39.33 27.59
C SER A 22 -29.80 39.16 26.23
N VAL A 23 -30.34 40.24 25.65
CA VAL A 23 -30.87 40.22 24.28
C VAL A 23 -29.74 40.15 23.25
N ALA A 24 -28.59 40.77 23.48
CA ALA A 24 -27.41 40.61 22.62
C ALA A 24 -26.82 39.19 22.70
N VAL A 25 -26.84 38.54 23.87
CA VAL A 25 -26.38 37.14 24.05
C VAL A 25 -27.39 36.13 23.48
N VAL A 26 -28.70 36.42 23.54
CA VAL A 26 -29.75 35.59 22.92
C VAL A 26 -29.81 35.81 21.40
N ILE A 27 -29.53 37.02 20.89
CA ILE A 27 -29.46 37.28 19.45
C ILE A 27 -28.12 36.78 18.86
N SER A 28 -27.01 36.80 19.63
CA SER A 28 -25.73 36.22 19.20
C SER A 28 -25.71 34.69 19.24
N ASN A 29 -26.54 34.06 20.09
CA ASN A 29 -26.72 32.60 20.12
C ASN A 29 -27.82 32.07 19.20
N THR A 30 -28.53 32.94 18.45
CA THR A 30 -29.56 32.49 17.49
C THR A 30 -29.35 33.01 16.06
N THR A 31 -28.13 33.41 15.74
CA THR A 31 -27.64 33.42 14.36
C THR A 31 -26.32 32.66 14.29
N GLN A 32 -26.39 31.38 14.67
CA GLN A 32 -25.75 30.38 13.82
C GLN A 32 -26.39 30.62 12.45
N LYS A 33 -25.74 31.41 11.59
CA LYS A 33 -26.02 31.37 10.15
C LYS A 33 -25.96 29.88 9.85
N ALA A 34 -27.12 29.26 9.70
CA ALA A 34 -27.21 28.05 8.92
C ALA A 34 -26.56 28.48 7.61
N GLU A 35 -25.30 28.10 7.41
CA GLU A 35 -24.71 28.08 6.08
C GLU A 35 -25.79 27.35 5.28
N ALA A 36 -26.51 28.09 4.44
CA ALA A 36 -27.50 27.51 3.57
C ALA A 36 -26.79 26.31 2.95
N SER A 37 -27.30 25.11 3.25
CA SER A 37 -26.79 23.85 2.74
C SER A 37 -26.76 24.01 1.22
N SER A 38 -25.62 24.45 0.66
CA SER A 38 -25.45 24.45 -0.76
C SER A 38 -25.48 22.98 -1.10
N LYS A 39 -26.53 22.52 -1.78
CA LYS A 39 -26.61 21.11 -2.18
C LYS A 39 -25.36 20.81 -2.99
N LEU A 40 -24.45 20.00 -2.45
CA LEU A 40 -23.18 19.72 -3.12
C LEU A 40 -23.29 18.50 -4.02
N GLY A 41 -24.42 17.79 -4.05
CA GLY A 41 -24.61 16.61 -4.89
C GLY A 41 -23.75 15.43 -4.44
N ASP A 42 -23.85 14.33 -5.20
CA ASP A 42 -23.21 13.07 -4.84
C ASP A 42 -21.69 13.11 -5.07
N ILE A 43 -20.98 12.30 -4.30
CA ILE A 43 -19.55 12.03 -4.46
C ILE A 43 -19.28 10.54 -4.38
N SER A 44 -18.15 10.11 -4.90
CA SER A 44 -17.62 8.75 -4.74
C SER A 44 -16.42 8.74 -3.80
N PHE A 45 -16.32 7.70 -2.96
CA PHE A 45 -15.31 7.58 -1.93
C PHE A 45 -14.69 6.19 -1.94
N LEU A 46 -13.35 6.12 -1.95
CA LEU A 46 -12.59 4.89 -1.80
C LEU A 46 -11.60 5.01 -0.65
N ARG A 47 -11.75 4.12 0.33
CA ARG A 47 -10.69 3.72 1.26
C ARG A 47 -10.56 2.20 1.21
N PRO A 48 -9.33 1.66 1.10
CA PRO A 48 -9.13 0.22 1.07
C PRO A 48 -9.70 -0.45 2.33
N GLY A 49 -10.42 -1.57 2.15
CA GLY A 49 -11.06 -2.31 3.24
C GLY A 49 -12.34 -1.67 3.81
N PHE A 50 -12.78 -0.51 3.32
CA PHE A 50 -14.05 0.10 3.71
C PHE A 50 -15.14 -0.21 2.67
N SER A 51 -16.20 -0.89 3.08
CA SER A 51 -17.34 -1.31 2.24
C SER A 51 -18.67 -0.84 2.82
N LYS A 52 -19.79 -1.19 2.17
CA LYS A 52 -21.13 -0.91 2.72
C LYS A 52 -21.38 -1.67 4.03
N GLU A 53 -20.77 -2.84 4.20
CA GLU A 53 -20.81 -3.64 5.42
C GLU A 53 -20.10 -2.93 6.57
N SER A 54 -19.02 -2.18 6.29
CA SER A 54 -18.30 -1.39 7.29
C SER A 54 -19.19 -0.34 7.97
N LEU A 55 -20.27 0.11 7.32
CA LEU A 55 -21.22 1.06 7.92
C LEU A 55 -21.90 0.51 9.19
N LYS A 56 -21.97 -0.81 9.32
CA LYS A 56 -22.56 -1.51 10.48
C LYS A 56 -21.51 -1.96 11.50
N SER A 57 -20.24 -1.68 11.26
CA SER A 57 -19.13 -2.15 12.08
C SER A 57 -19.12 -1.48 13.46
N THR A 58 -18.69 -2.23 14.48
CA THR A 58 -18.43 -1.70 15.82
C THR A 58 -17.06 -1.03 15.95
N ASP A 59 -16.17 -1.27 14.97
CA ASP A 59 -14.86 -0.65 14.87
C ASP A 59 -14.97 0.89 14.84
N LEU A 60 -14.07 1.54 15.56
CA LEU A 60 -14.15 2.96 15.86
C LEU A 60 -13.78 3.80 14.63
N PHE A 61 -12.85 3.32 13.81
CA PHE A 61 -12.51 3.99 12.56
C PHE A 61 -13.72 3.97 11.63
N ASN A 62 -14.31 2.79 11.44
CA ASN A 62 -15.49 2.63 10.59
C ASN A 62 -16.66 3.51 11.06
N LYS A 63 -16.92 3.58 12.37
CA LYS A 63 -17.93 4.51 12.93
C LYS A 63 -17.63 5.97 12.62
N ALA A 64 -16.37 6.39 12.72
CA ALA A 64 -15.99 7.76 12.39
C ALA A 64 -16.23 8.09 10.91
N VAL A 65 -15.92 7.16 10.00
CA VAL A 65 -16.20 7.30 8.56
C VAL A 65 -17.71 7.34 8.31
N THR A 66 -18.49 6.43 8.91
CA THR A 66 -19.96 6.42 8.81
C THR A 66 -20.55 7.75 9.24
N LYS A 67 -20.10 8.31 10.37
CA LYS A 67 -20.54 9.61 10.85
C LYS A 67 -20.23 10.74 9.86
N ALA A 68 -19.05 10.73 9.24
CA ALA A 68 -18.72 11.73 8.22
C ALA A 68 -19.61 11.62 6.97
N ILE A 69 -20.01 10.41 6.58
CA ILE A 69 -20.95 10.15 5.48
C ILE A 69 -22.34 10.71 5.82
N GLU A 70 -22.83 10.44 7.03
CA GLU A 70 -24.11 10.96 7.52
C GLU A 70 -24.10 12.49 7.63
N ASP A 71 -23.02 13.06 8.16
CA ASP A 71 -22.85 14.50 8.29
C ASP A 71 -22.78 15.19 6.91
N TYR A 72 -22.17 14.55 5.90
CA TYR A 72 -22.19 15.05 4.52
C TYR A 72 -23.60 15.05 3.92
N GLN A 73 -24.33 13.96 4.08
CA GLN A 73 -25.71 13.86 3.59
C GLN A 73 -26.63 14.88 4.29
N LYS A 74 -26.49 15.04 5.62
CA LYS A 74 -27.29 15.99 6.40
C LYS A 74 -26.94 17.44 6.06
N LYS A 75 -25.65 17.78 5.94
CA LYS A 75 -25.20 19.17 5.73
C LYS A 75 -25.28 19.61 4.27
N TYR A 76 -25.11 18.71 3.31
CA TYR A 76 -24.99 19.07 1.88
C TYR A 76 -25.95 18.32 0.95
N GLY A 77 -26.81 17.45 1.47
CA GLY A 77 -27.87 16.77 0.72
C GLY A 77 -27.40 15.75 -0.33
N GLY A 78 -26.10 15.51 -0.46
CA GLY A 78 -25.51 14.57 -1.40
C GLY A 78 -25.25 13.20 -0.77
N LYS A 79 -25.21 12.15 -1.59
CA LYS A 79 -24.83 10.79 -1.18
C LYS A 79 -23.32 10.58 -1.33
N VAL A 80 -22.75 9.77 -0.44
CA VAL A 80 -21.38 9.27 -0.57
C VAL A 80 -21.43 7.83 -1.10
N ASN A 81 -21.09 7.65 -2.36
CA ASN A 81 -21.06 6.36 -3.04
C ASN A 81 -19.73 5.64 -2.73
N ILE A 82 -19.78 4.61 -1.89
CA ILE A 82 -18.60 3.83 -1.51
C ILE A 82 -18.15 2.95 -2.69
N VAL A 83 -16.91 3.14 -3.12
CA VAL A 83 -16.24 2.28 -4.09
C VAL A 83 -15.30 1.34 -3.33
N TYR A 84 -15.67 0.06 -3.25
CA TYR A 84 -14.88 -0.93 -2.53
C TYR A 84 -13.64 -1.39 -3.30
N SER A 85 -12.54 -1.56 -2.58
CA SER A 85 -11.37 -2.33 -3.00
C SER A 85 -10.58 -2.78 -1.76
N ASP A 86 -9.81 -3.86 -1.88
CA ASP A 86 -8.91 -4.32 -0.84
C ASP A 86 -7.55 -3.57 -0.85
N TRP A 87 -6.72 -3.80 0.16
CA TRP A 87 -5.40 -3.16 0.31
C TRP A 87 -4.40 -3.51 -0.79
N ASN A 88 -4.61 -4.61 -1.53
CA ASN A 88 -3.73 -5.04 -2.62
C ASN A 88 -4.12 -4.39 -3.95
N ASN A 89 -5.42 -4.19 -4.20
CA ASN A 89 -5.94 -3.85 -5.53
C ASN A 89 -6.39 -2.39 -5.68
N TRP A 90 -6.52 -1.64 -4.59
CA TRP A 90 -7.11 -0.30 -4.64
C TRP A 90 -6.40 0.68 -5.57
N GLN A 91 -5.06 0.63 -5.65
CA GLN A 91 -4.30 1.51 -6.54
C GLN A 91 -4.63 1.23 -8.02
N ASN A 92 -4.84 -0.04 -8.38
CA ASN A 92 -5.27 -0.42 -9.73
C ASN A 92 -6.68 0.06 -10.01
N LYS A 93 -7.59 -0.07 -9.03
CA LYS A 93 -8.98 0.38 -9.12
C LYS A 93 -9.07 1.89 -9.40
N ILE A 94 -8.31 2.73 -8.68
CA ILE A 94 -8.35 4.19 -8.92
C ILE A 94 -7.87 4.54 -10.33
N ILE A 95 -6.84 3.86 -10.85
CA ILE A 95 -6.33 4.14 -12.20
C ILE A 95 -7.34 3.68 -13.26
N ALA A 96 -7.95 2.50 -13.08
CA ALA A 96 -9.00 1.98 -13.97
C ALA A 96 -10.19 2.93 -14.06
N ARG A 97 -10.66 3.44 -12.93
CA ARG A 97 -11.77 4.39 -12.84
C ARG A 97 -11.45 5.71 -13.53
N MET A 98 -10.23 6.22 -13.36
CA MET A 98 -9.77 7.39 -14.11
C MET A 98 -9.74 7.13 -15.61
N ALA A 99 -9.26 5.96 -16.04
CA ALA A 99 -9.22 5.54 -17.44
C ALA A 99 -10.61 5.56 -18.08
N ALA A 100 -11.58 5.00 -17.37
CA ALA A 100 -12.97 4.85 -17.82
C ALA A 100 -13.74 6.18 -17.89
N GLY A 101 -13.10 7.31 -17.57
CA GLY A 101 -13.76 8.62 -17.51
C GLY A 101 -14.70 8.77 -16.31
N ASP A 102 -14.54 7.92 -15.28
CA ASP A 102 -15.34 7.97 -14.06
C ASP A 102 -14.46 7.96 -12.79
N PRO A 103 -13.60 8.98 -12.63
CA PRO A 103 -12.67 9.07 -11.50
C PRO A 103 -13.41 9.10 -10.17
N ILE A 104 -12.79 8.54 -9.14
CA ILE A 104 -13.35 8.52 -7.77
C ILE A 104 -13.08 9.87 -7.12
N ASP A 105 -14.10 10.53 -6.57
CA ASP A 105 -13.97 11.91 -6.08
C ASP A 105 -13.00 12.02 -4.90
N VAL A 106 -13.09 11.12 -3.92
CA VAL A 106 -12.21 11.09 -2.74
C VAL A 106 -11.50 9.74 -2.64
N ILE A 107 -10.17 9.78 -2.62
CA ILE A 107 -9.33 8.58 -2.50
C ILE A 107 -8.40 8.65 -1.30
N PHE A 108 -8.13 7.49 -0.70
CA PHE A 108 -7.06 7.30 0.25
C PHE A 108 -5.67 7.49 -0.39
N GLY A 109 -4.70 7.92 0.40
CA GLY A 109 -3.28 7.93 0.04
C GLY A 109 -2.39 7.88 1.26
N SER A 110 -1.11 7.58 1.06
CA SER A 110 -0.11 7.55 2.14
C SER A 110 1.28 7.92 1.63
N VAL A 111 2.25 8.00 2.54
CA VAL A 111 3.67 8.09 2.19
C VAL A 111 4.10 6.97 1.23
N GLY A 112 3.47 5.78 1.28
CA GLY A 112 3.77 4.70 0.34
C GLY A 112 3.24 4.94 -1.08
N THR A 113 2.29 5.86 -1.28
CA THR A 113 1.70 6.14 -2.60
C THR A 113 2.09 7.49 -3.21
N PHE A 114 2.68 8.37 -2.41
CA PHE A 114 3.32 9.60 -2.87
C PHE A 114 4.84 9.41 -3.01
N PRO A 115 5.49 10.03 -4.00
CA PRO A 115 4.96 11.02 -4.95
C PRO A 115 4.25 10.42 -6.17
N SER A 116 4.14 9.10 -6.30
CA SER A 116 3.59 8.42 -7.50
C SER A 116 2.20 8.91 -7.91
N HIS A 117 1.28 9.11 -6.95
CA HIS A 117 -0.05 9.66 -7.26
C HIS A 117 0.02 11.06 -7.88
N PHE A 118 0.95 11.90 -7.41
CA PHE A 118 1.19 13.23 -7.94
C PHE A 118 1.87 13.18 -9.32
N THR A 119 2.99 12.45 -9.46
CA THR A 119 3.77 12.41 -10.72
C THR A 119 2.99 11.80 -11.88
N ARG A 120 2.13 10.83 -11.59
CA ARG A 120 1.23 10.20 -12.58
C ARG A 120 -0.02 11.03 -12.87
N GLY A 121 -0.24 12.12 -12.14
CA GLY A 121 -1.37 13.03 -12.34
C GLY A 121 -2.73 12.46 -11.89
N LEU A 122 -2.73 11.53 -10.92
CA LEU A 122 -3.96 10.91 -10.40
C LEU A 122 -4.76 11.85 -9.49
N VAL A 123 -4.08 12.81 -8.86
CA VAL A 123 -4.65 13.74 -7.87
C VAL A 123 -4.55 15.19 -8.32
N GLN A 124 -5.41 16.04 -7.76
CA GLN A 124 -5.40 17.48 -8.00
C GLN A 124 -5.16 18.29 -6.71
N PRO A 125 -4.74 19.57 -6.83
CA PRO A 125 -4.52 20.43 -5.67
C PRO A 125 -5.73 20.54 -4.75
N LEU A 126 -5.51 20.49 -3.44
CA LEU A 126 -6.52 20.57 -2.39
C LEU A 126 -6.76 21.98 -1.87
N ASP A 127 -5.85 22.92 -2.18
CA ASP A 127 -5.76 24.27 -1.60
C ASP A 127 -7.08 25.05 -1.64
N LYS A 128 -7.93 24.78 -2.63
CA LYS A 128 -9.24 25.45 -2.83
C LYS A 128 -10.43 24.72 -2.19
N TYR A 129 -10.25 23.47 -1.78
CA TYR A 129 -11.35 22.55 -1.46
C TYR A 129 -11.33 22.08 0.01
N VAL A 130 -10.15 21.97 0.61
CA VAL A 130 -9.94 21.44 1.97
C VAL A 130 -9.48 22.58 2.89
N ASP A 131 -9.94 22.59 4.15
CA ASP A 131 -9.45 23.53 5.15
C ASP A 131 -8.09 23.08 5.70
N LEU A 132 -7.04 23.55 5.04
CA LEU A 132 -5.65 23.23 5.39
C LEU A 132 -5.16 23.95 6.66
N LYS A 133 -5.98 24.80 7.28
CA LYS A 133 -5.67 25.50 8.53
C LYS A 133 -6.34 24.84 9.74
N ALA A 134 -7.18 23.83 9.53
CA ALA A 134 -7.88 23.16 10.62
C ALA A 134 -6.89 22.55 11.63
N PRO A 135 -7.18 22.60 12.94
CA PRO A 135 -6.22 22.24 14.00
C PRO A 135 -5.85 20.76 14.02
N TYR A 136 -6.65 19.89 13.39
CA TYR A 136 -6.38 18.46 13.24
C TYR A 136 -5.42 18.12 12.10
N ILE A 137 -5.10 19.07 11.21
CA ILE A 137 -4.21 18.85 10.08
C ILE A 137 -2.78 18.59 10.57
N ASN A 138 -2.16 17.54 10.03
CA ASN A 138 -0.75 17.26 10.18
C ASN A 138 0.06 18.05 9.16
N LYS A 139 0.29 19.33 9.47
CA LYS A 139 1.00 20.25 8.59
C LYS A 139 2.42 19.77 8.25
N ARG A 140 3.12 19.16 9.21
CA ARG A 140 4.47 18.64 9.02
C ARG A 140 4.50 17.50 8.02
N ALA A 141 3.62 16.50 8.16
CA ALA A 141 3.48 15.46 7.14
C ALA A 141 3.15 16.06 5.78
N MET A 142 2.17 16.96 5.72
CA MET A 142 1.78 17.58 4.46
C MET A 142 2.91 18.36 3.78
N ASP A 143 3.71 19.12 4.53
CA ASP A 143 4.84 19.90 4.00
C ASP A 143 5.99 19.01 3.52
N TYR A 144 6.25 17.88 4.20
CA TYR A 144 7.31 16.94 3.83
C TYR A 144 6.90 15.98 2.71
N ALA A 145 5.66 15.49 2.74
CA ALA A 145 5.23 14.30 2.00
C ALA A 145 4.23 14.57 0.88
N PHE A 146 3.41 15.61 1.03
CA PHE A 146 2.21 15.79 0.22
C PHE A 146 2.12 17.16 -0.46
N LYS A 147 3.21 17.93 -0.44
CA LYS A 147 3.33 19.24 -1.06
C LYS A 147 4.28 19.20 -2.25
N TYR A 148 3.75 19.47 -3.43
CA TYR A 148 4.51 19.48 -4.68
C TYR A 148 4.19 20.72 -5.47
N ASN A 149 5.19 21.34 -6.10
CA ASN A 149 5.01 22.58 -6.88
C ASN A 149 4.22 23.67 -6.12
N GLY A 150 4.40 23.78 -4.81
CA GLY A 150 3.73 24.77 -3.96
C GLY A 150 2.34 24.40 -3.45
N HIS A 151 1.72 23.32 -3.93
CA HIS A 151 0.34 22.92 -3.64
C HIS A 151 0.25 21.61 -2.87
N TYR A 152 -0.83 21.42 -2.12
CA TYR A 152 -1.08 20.20 -1.34
C TYR A 152 -1.95 19.22 -2.11
N TYR A 153 -1.60 17.94 -2.11
CA TYR A 153 -2.27 16.89 -2.88
C TYR A 153 -2.89 15.77 -2.03
N LEU A 154 -2.58 15.76 -0.74
CA LEU A 154 -3.18 14.85 0.24
C LEU A 154 -3.36 15.60 1.56
N ALA A 155 -4.57 15.55 2.11
CA ALA A 155 -4.89 16.09 3.42
C ALA A 155 -4.67 15.00 4.46
N SER A 156 -3.65 15.19 5.30
CA SER A 156 -3.27 14.27 6.37
C SER A 156 -3.62 14.89 7.73
N GLN A 157 -4.09 14.05 8.66
CA GLN A 157 -4.45 14.45 10.02
C GLN A 157 -3.42 13.96 11.04
N LYS A 158 -3.46 14.54 12.25
CA LYS A 158 -2.49 14.26 13.32
C LYS A 158 -2.52 12.83 13.84
N GLY A 159 -3.67 12.16 13.97
CA GLY A 159 -3.71 10.77 14.44
C GLY A 159 -3.34 9.74 13.37
N SER A 160 -3.31 10.13 12.09
CA SER A 160 -2.72 9.32 11.01
C SER A 160 -1.18 9.31 11.02
N ASN A 161 -0.53 9.93 12.01
CA ASN A 161 0.92 10.07 12.10
C ASN A 161 1.51 8.98 13.01
N VAL A 162 2.08 7.93 12.43
CA VAL A 162 2.49 6.73 13.17
C VAL A 162 4.01 6.66 13.30
N PRO A 163 4.60 6.75 14.50
CA PRO A 163 6.04 6.58 14.68
C PRO A 163 6.46 5.11 14.63
N TRP A 164 7.74 4.91 14.32
CA TRP A 164 8.42 3.64 14.58
C TRP A 164 9.12 3.66 15.95
N LEU A 165 8.97 2.57 16.70
CA LEU A 165 9.38 2.44 18.09
C LEU A 165 10.26 1.19 18.29
N VAL A 166 10.96 1.15 19.42
CA VAL A 166 11.50 -0.09 20.01
C VAL A 166 10.50 -0.54 21.06
N ILE A 167 9.78 -1.61 20.79
CA ILE A 167 8.89 -2.31 21.73
C ILE A 167 9.75 -3.36 22.44
N TYR A 168 9.75 -3.42 23.76
CA TYR A 168 10.57 -4.37 24.49
C TYR A 168 9.83 -5.07 25.61
N ASN A 169 10.22 -6.31 25.86
CA ASN A 169 9.73 -7.14 26.94
C ASN A 169 10.48 -6.78 28.24
N LYS A 170 9.81 -6.05 29.13
CA LYS A 170 10.41 -5.53 30.37
C LYS A 170 10.67 -6.66 31.36
N ASP A 171 9.71 -7.56 31.54
CA ASP A 171 9.86 -8.69 32.47
C ASP A 171 11.04 -9.57 32.09
N LEU A 172 11.17 -9.90 30.80
CA LEU A 172 12.31 -10.67 30.30
C LEU A 172 13.64 -9.93 30.48
N MET A 173 13.68 -8.60 30.33
CA MET A 173 14.90 -7.85 30.63
C MET A 173 15.29 -7.93 32.12
N LEU A 174 14.32 -7.84 33.03
CA LEU A 174 14.56 -7.99 34.48
C LEU A 174 15.04 -9.41 34.83
N GLU A 175 14.43 -10.43 34.26
CA GLU A 175 14.82 -11.84 34.44
C GLU A 175 16.28 -12.08 34.00
N GLU A 176 16.73 -11.39 32.94
CA GLU A 176 18.10 -11.46 32.42
C GLU A 176 19.09 -10.53 33.15
N GLY A 177 18.67 -9.92 34.27
CA GLY A 177 19.52 -9.05 35.09
C GLY A 177 19.82 -7.70 34.45
N ILE A 178 18.98 -7.22 33.55
CA ILE A 178 19.04 -5.85 33.03
C ILE A 178 18.23 -4.94 33.93
N ASP A 179 18.91 -4.06 34.66
CA ASP A 179 18.27 -3.04 35.48
C ASP A 179 17.40 -2.09 34.63
N GLU A 180 16.30 -1.58 35.19
CA GLU A 180 15.40 -0.64 34.49
C GLU A 180 16.13 0.59 33.94
N GLU A 181 17.18 1.04 34.63
CA GLU A 181 18.01 2.16 34.20
C GLU A 181 18.80 1.84 32.92
N GLU A 182 19.13 0.58 32.65
CA GLU A 182 19.79 0.13 31.42
C GLU A 182 18.81 -0.15 30.27
N MET A 183 17.49 -0.06 30.51
CA MET A 183 16.49 -0.35 29.49
C MET A 183 16.30 0.82 28.49
N PRO A 184 15.72 0.56 27.30
CA PRO A 184 15.63 1.54 26.22
C PRO A 184 15.02 2.89 26.61
N LEU A 185 13.91 2.87 27.37
CA LEU A 185 13.21 4.11 27.74
C LEU A 185 14.02 4.96 28.72
N ALA A 186 14.68 4.34 29.71
CA ALA A 186 15.55 5.03 30.66
C ALA A 186 16.80 5.60 29.98
N LEU A 187 17.43 4.83 29.09
CA LEU A 187 18.53 5.30 28.25
C LEU A 187 18.12 6.50 27.40
N TYR A 188 16.91 6.49 26.83
CA TYR A 188 16.40 7.61 26.05
C TYR A 188 16.21 8.86 26.91
N LYS A 189 15.57 8.73 28.07
CA LYS A 189 15.35 9.83 29.02
C LYS A 189 16.66 10.50 29.46
N ARG A 190 17.75 9.72 29.56
CA ARG A 190 19.10 10.20 29.94
C ARG A 190 19.96 10.67 28.75
N GLY A 191 19.41 10.67 27.53
CA GLY A 191 20.14 11.05 26.32
C GLY A 191 21.27 10.08 25.94
N LYS A 192 21.23 8.84 26.43
CA LYS A 192 22.22 7.80 26.17
C LYS A 192 21.77 6.78 25.11
N TRP A 193 20.53 6.87 24.62
CA TRP A 193 19.98 5.91 23.64
C TRP A 193 20.43 6.19 22.20
N ASN A 194 21.44 5.45 21.75
CA ASN A 194 22.01 5.48 20.41
C ASN A 194 22.32 4.06 19.91
N TRP A 195 22.86 3.93 18.69
CA TRP A 195 23.17 2.62 18.10
C TRP A 195 24.18 1.79 18.89
N ASP A 196 25.16 2.43 19.56
CA ASP A 196 26.16 1.69 20.34
C ASP A 196 25.53 1.08 21.58
N THR A 197 24.73 1.85 22.33
CA THR A 197 24.01 1.32 23.50
C THR A 197 22.95 0.30 23.09
N PHE A 198 22.30 0.51 21.95
CA PHE A 198 21.31 -0.43 21.40
C PHE A 198 21.93 -1.77 21.03
N ALA A 199 23.06 -1.77 20.31
CA ALA A 199 23.77 -3.01 19.96
C ALA A 199 24.36 -3.68 21.20
N ALA A 200 24.90 -2.93 22.16
CA ALA A 200 25.42 -3.49 23.40
C ALA A 200 24.31 -4.21 24.19
N LEU A 201 23.13 -3.59 24.33
CA LEU A 201 21.98 -4.20 24.99
C LEU A 201 21.46 -5.41 24.22
N ALA A 202 21.32 -5.32 22.89
CA ALA A 202 20.90 -6.45 22.07
C ALA A 202 21.83 -7.66 22.24
N LYS A 203 23.15 -7.43 22.29
CA LYS A 203 24.13 -8.50 22.56
C LYS A 203 23.94 -9.15 23.93
N LYS A 204 23.75 -8.36 24.99
CA LYS A 204 23.52 -8.88 26.34
C LYS A 204 22.27 -9.78 26.42
N LEU A 205 21.24 -9.44 25.65
CA LEU A 205 19.95 -10.13 25.65
C LEU A 205 19.89 -11.36 24.72
N THR A 206 20.92 -11.54 23.89
CA THR A 206 21.02 -12.66 22.95
C THR A 206 21.55 -13.88 23.68
N ALA A 207 20.84 -15.00 23.59
CA ALA A 207 21.21 -16.21 24.29
C ALA A 207 20.82 -17.48 23.52
N ASP A 208 21.56 -18.53 23.81
CA ASP A 208 21.17 -19.92 23.61
C ASP A 208 20.60 -20.41 24.95
N THR A 209 19.28 -20.37 25.08
CA THR A 209 18.57 -20.64 26.34
C THR A 209 18.45 -22.13 26.63
N ASN A 210 18.48 -22.99 25.60
CA ASN A 210 18.44 -24.45 25.73
C ASN A 210 19.83 -25.12 25.75
N LYS A 211 20.90 -24.35 25.51
CA LYS A 211 22.31 -24.78 25.47
C LYS A 211 22.61 -25.81 24.38
N ASP A 212 21.91 -25.78 23.25
CA ASP A 212 22.10 -26.69 22.12
C ASP A 212 23.18 -26.25 21.11
N GLY A 213 23.83 -25.10 21.38
CA GLY A 213 24.82 -24.48 20.53
C GLY A 213 24.24 -23.53 19.47
N LYS A 214 22.93 -23.27 19.48
CA LYS A 214 22.25 -22.35 18.57
C LYS A 214 21.51 -21.27 19.34
N ILE A 215 21.57 -20.04 18.82
CA ILE A 215 20.80 -18.94 19.37
C ILE A 215 19.31 -19.18 19.14
N ASP A 216 18.54 -19.23 20.22
CA ASP A 216 17.09 -19.39 20.24
C ASP A 216 16.36 -18.15 20.78
N ARG A 217 17.09 -17.23 21.43
CA ARG A 217 16.64 -15.89 21.79
C ARG A 217 17.54 -14.80 21.22
N TYR A 218 16.93 -13.85 20.54
CA TYR A 218 17.60 -12.74 19.88
C TYR A 218 17.33 -11.43 20.62
N GLY A 219 18.38 -10.61 20.76
CA GLY A 219 18.25 -9.29 21.40
C GLY A 219 17.31 -8.36 20.65
N VAL A 220 17.32 -8.39 19.31
CA VAL A 220 16.44 -7.54 18.51
C VAL A 220 15.93 -8.18 17.23
N ASN A 221 14.73 -7.76 16.81
CA ASN A 221 14.15 -8.05 15.51
C ASN A 221 13.46 -6.79 14.93
N PHE A 222 13.17 -6.79 13.63
CA PHE A 222 12.63 -5.65 12.89
C PHE A 222 11.40 -6.04 12.09
N TRP A 223 10.29 -5.32 12.29
CA TRP A 223 9.12 -5.41 11.41
C TRP A 223 9.46 -5.00 9.97
N ALA A 224 10.32 -3.99 9.82
CA ALA A 224 11.01 -3.70 8.58
C ALA A 224 12.41 -3.15 8.89
N ALA A 225 13.45 -3.78 8.32
CA ALA A 225 14.83 -3.38 8.54
C ALA A 225 15.17 -1.98 7.96
N THR A 226 14.29 -1.41 7.12
CA THR A 226 14.36 -0.02 6.65
C THR A 226 14.39 0.98 7.82
N ALA A 227 13.79 0.64 8.97
CA ALA A 227 13.80 1.47 10.17
C ALA A 227 15.22 1.82 10.68
N LEU A 228 16.22 0.95 10.45
CA LEU A 228 17.62 1.28 10.77
C LEU A 228 18.18 2.36 9.85
N VAL A 229 17.91 2.26 8.55
CA VAL A 229 18.31 3.30 7.59
C VAL A 229 17.69 4.64 7.97
N TYR A 230 16.42 4.59 8.38
CA TYR A 230 15.62 5.77 8.70
C TYR A 230 16.01 6.41 10.02
N SER A 231 16.40 5.62 11.03
CA SER A 231 16.93 6.14 12.29
C SER A 231 18.28 6.84 12.11
N ASN A 232 19.01 6.58 11.01
CA ASN A 232 20.21 7.32 10.60
C ASN A 232 19.91 8.60 9.80
N GLY A 233 18.64 8.99 9.65
CA GLY A 233 18.24 10.27 9.04
C GLY A 233 18.34 10.29 7.50
N VAL A 234 18.39 9.14 6.86
CA VAL A 234 18.52 9.00 5.40
C VAL A 234 17.41 8.10 4.85
N ALA A 235 17.04 8.29 3.58
CA ALA A 235 16.12 7.43 2.85
C ALA A 235 16.82 6.79 1.64
N PHE A 236 16.32 5.64 1.17
CA PHE A 236 16.85 4.98 -0.03
C PHE A 236 16.71 5.85 -1.29
N VAL A 237 15.62 6.61 -1.37
CA VAL A 237 15.36 7.56 -2.46
C VAL A 237 14.99 8.92 -1.85
N SER A 238 15.70 9.97 -2.27
CA SER A 238 15.36 11.35 -1.94
C SER A 238 14.33 11.89 -2.93
N ILE A 239 13.29 12.55 -2.45
CA ILE A 239 12.26 13.18 -3.28
C ILE A 239 12.45 14.70 -3.27
N ASP A 240 12.46 15.34 -4.44
CA ASP A 240 12.49 16.79 -4.55
C ASP A 240 11.08 17.41 -4.52
N LYS A 241 11.00 18.75 -4.47
CA LYS A 241 9.72 19.49 -4.43
C LYS A 241 8.85 19.33 -5.68
N THR A 242 9.39 18.75 -6.75
CA THR A 242 8.69 18.42 -8.00
C THR A 242 8.26 16.96 -8.06
N GLY A 243 8.49 16.19 -6.99
CA GLY A 243 8.13 14.77 -6.90
C GLY A 243 9.13 13.85 -7.60
N LYS A 244 10.28 14.35 -8.07
CA LYS A 244 11.32 13.53 -8.67
C LYS A 244 12.17 12.88 -7.58
N GLY A 245 12.30 11.56 -7.69
CA GLY A 245 13.17 10.73 -6.86
C GLY A 245 14.59 10.63 -7.39
N LYS A 246 15.57 10.63 -6.49
CA LYS A 246 16.98 10.34 -6.74
C LYS A 246 17.45 9.23 -5.80
N LEU A 247 18.09 8.21 -6.35
CA LEU A 247 18.65 7.09 -5.60
C LEU A 247 19.82 7.55 -4.72
N ASN A 248 19.88 7.06 -3.46
CA ASN A 248 20.89 7.46 -2.47
C ASN A 248 21.90 6.36 -2.12
N PHE A 249 22.13 5.38 -2.99
CA PHE A 249 22.99 4.22 -2.67
C PHE A 249 24.44 4.59 -2.36
N ASP A 250 24.93 5.71 -2.89
CA ASP A 250 26.28 6.22 -2.63
C ASP A 250 26.38 7.06 -1.34
N ASN A 251 25.27 7.24 -0.61
CA ASN A 251 25.26 7.99 0.65
C ASN A 251 25.92 7.16 1.78
N ALA A 252 26.96 7.72 2.39
CA ALA A 252 27.70 7.06 3.46
C ALA A 252 26.83 6.70 4.68
N ALA A 253 25.84 7.52 5.04
CA ALA A 253 24.92 7.24 6.14
C ALA A 253 24.03 6.02 5.84
N LEU A 254 23.61 5.87 4.58
CA LEU A 254 22.82 4.71 4.15
C LEU A 254 23.67 3.45 4.22
N GLN A 255 24.88 3.48 3.66
CA GLN A 255 25.80 2.34 3.70
C GLN A 255 26.19 1.98 5.13
N ARG A 256 26.38 2.97 6.02
CA ARG A 256 26.65 2.71 7.45
C ARG A 256 25.50 1.98 8.12
N ALA A 257 24.26 2.37 7.86
CA ALA A 257 23.08 1.70 8.39
C ALA A 257 22.96 0.24 7.92
N LEU A 258 23.17 -0.01 6.62
CA LEU A 258 23.13 -1.36 6.07
C LEU A 258 24.29 -2.23 6.60
N ASN A 259 25.47 -1.66 6.82
CA ASN A 259 26.58 -2.38 7.44
C ASN A 259 26.30 -2.67 8.92
N PHE A 260 25.63 -1.77 9.64
CA PHE A 260 25.19 -2.03 11.02
C PHE A 260 24.17 -3.17 11.09
N TYR A 261 23.21 -3.20 10.17
CA TYR A 261 22.28 -4.33 10.01
C TYR A 261 23.03 -5.66 9.75
N LYS A 262 23.92 -5.69 8.75
CA LYS A 262 24.73 -6.90 8.45
C LYS A 262 25.60 -7.33 9.63
N LYS A 263 26.16 -6.38 10.37
CA LYS A 263 26.95 -6.66 11.58
C LYS A 263 26.09 -7.39 12.62
N GLY A 264 24.86 -6.93 12.86
CA GLY A 264 23.97 -7.57 13.83
C GLY A 264 23.56 -8.97 13.45
N ALA A 265 23.24 -9.19 12.18
CA ALA A 265 22.96 -10.51 11.66
C ALA A 265 24.18 -11.45 11.78
N LYS A 266 25.39 -10.94 11.46
CA LYS A 266 26.64 -11.72 11.54
C LYS A 266 27.01 -12.08 12.98
N GLU A 267 26.81 -11.15 13.91
CA GLU A 267 27.11 -11.33 15.33
C GLU A 267 25.98 -12.06 16.10
N GLY A 268 24.87 -12.40 15.44
CA GLY A 268 23.80 -13.24 15.99
C GLY A 268 22.78 -12.55 16.89
N TRP A 269 22.94 -11.25 17.19
CA TRP A 269 22.00 -10.53 18.07
C TRP A 269 20.77 -9.96 17.38
N LEU A 270 20.75 -10.00 16.03
CA LEU A 270 19.64 -9.56 15.20
C LEU A 270 19.01 -10.77 14.50
N ALA A 271 17.72 -11.02 14.74
CA ALA A 271 16.94 -12.01 14.01
C ALA A 271 16.52 -11.46 12.63
N ARG A 272 16.46 -12.34 11.63
CA ARG A 272 15.98 -12.05 10.26
C ARG A 272 14.80 -12.94 9.84
N ASP A 273 14.35 -13.80 10.75
CA ASP A 273 13.28 -14.74 10.50
C ASP A 273 11.91 -14.06 10.70
N TRP A 274 11.02 -14.21 9.72
CA TRP A 274 9.71 -13.56 9.75
C TRP A 274 8.77 -14.16 10.81
N ASP A 275 8.84 -15.47 11.04
CA ASP A 275 8.00 -16.12 12.07
C ASP A 275 8.42 -15.65 13.47
N ILE A 276 9.73 -15.46 13.69
CA ILE A 276 10.26 -14.81 14.89
C ILE A 276 9.84 -13.33 14.93
N THR A 277 9.77 -12.63 13.80
CA THR A 277 9.35 -11.21 13.78
C THR A 277 7.90 -11.04 14.23
N VAL A 278 7.02 -11.93 13.76
CA VAL A 278 5.59 -11.88 14.06
C VAL A 278 5.31 -12.33 15.50
N SER A 279 5.91 -13.44 15.93
CA SER A 279 5.56 -14.12 17.19
C SER A 279 6.63 -14.07 18.29
N GLY A 280 7.80 -13.51 18.01
CA GLY A 280 8.98 -13.62 18.87
C GLY A 280 8.85 -12.90 20.22
N LEU A 281 8.14 -11.77 20.29
CA LEU A 281 7.85 -11.13 21.59
C LEU A 281 7.01 -12.06 22.48
N LYS A 282 5.93 -12.63 21.93
CA LYS A 282 5.03 -13.54 22.63
C LYS A 282 5.73 -14.84 23.06
N LYS A 283 6.60 -15.37 22.21
CA LYS A 283 7.36 -16.60 22.47
C LYS A 283 8.66 -16.35 23.23
N ARG A 284 8.93 -15.11 23.66
CA ARG A 284 10.20 -14.69 24.29
C ARG A 284 11.46 -15.00 23.45
N GLN A 285 11.32 -15.18 22.13
CA GLN A 285 12.44 -15.36 21.18
C GLN A 285 13.03 -14.03 20.70
N THR A 286 12.33 -12.92 20.92
CA THR A 286 12.79 -11.56 20.63
C THR A 286 12.56 -10.72 21.87
N VAL A 287 13.60 -10.02 22.33
CA VAL A 287 13.47 -9.13 23.50
C VAL A 287 13.08 -7.72 23.11
N MET A 288 13.67 -7.18 22.04
CA MET A 288 13.32 -5.88 21.45
C MET A 288 12.77 -6.06 20.03
N LEU A 289 11.57 -5.55 19.73
CA LEU A 289 11.01 -5.48 18.39
C LEU A 289 10.97 -4.03 17.91
N VAL A 290 11.60 -3.75 16.78
CA VAL A 290 11.47 -2.46 16.10
C VAL A 290 10.29 -2.50 15.15
N ALA A 291 9.23 -1.75 15.46
CA ALA A 291 7.98 -1.79 14.71
C ALA A 291 7.21 -0.46 14.76
N PRO A 292 6.23 -0.24 13.86
CA PRO A 292 5.30 0.86 13.99
C PRO A 292 4.47 0.76 15.28
N GLN A 293 4.03 1.90 15.81
CA GLN A 293 3.30 1.97 17.07
C GLN A 293 2.04 1.09 17.14
N TYR A 294 1.35 0.83 16.02
CA TYR A 294 0.18 -0.06 16.05
C TYR A 294 0.53 -1.48 16.52
N LYS A 295 1.78 -1.92 16.33
CA LYS A 295 2.23 -3.25 16.77
C LYS A 295 2.34 -3.33 18.29
N PHE A 296 2.70 -2.23 18.95
CA PHE A 296 2.63 -2.13 20.41
C PHE A 296 1.20 -2.33 20.92
N ASP A 297 0.23 -1.67 20.27
CA ASP A 297 -1.18 -1.79 20.65
C ASP A 297 -1.74 -3.21 20.44
N GLN A 298 -1.23 -3.94 19.44
CA GLN A 298 -1.56 -5.34 19.18
C GLN A 298 -0.91 -6.25 20.22
N ASP A 299 0.42 -6.17 20.37
CA ASP A 299 1.18 -7.08 21.23
C ASP A 299 0.82 -6.94 22.70
N LYS A 300 0.52 -5.74 23.17
CA LYS A 300 0.07 -5.53 24.56
C LYS A 300 -1.24 -6.28 24.89
N ARG A 301 -2.01 -6.72 23.89
CA ARG A 301 -3.23 -7.52 24.08
C ARG A 301 -2.97 -9.03 24.04
N GLU A 302 -1.84 -9.45 23.47
CA GLU A 302 -1.56 -10.85 23.12
C GLU A 302 -0.35 -11.45 23.86
N VAL A 303 0.51 -10.58 24.40
CA VAL A 303 1.70 -10.92 25.20
C VAL A 303 1.35 -10.77 26.68
N GLU A 304 1.68 -11.79 27.47
CA GLU A 304 1.42 -11.82 28.91
C GLU A 304 2.41 -10.93 29.69
N ASP A 305 3.67 -10.91 29.25
CA ASP A 305 4.73 -10.09 29.86
C ASP A 305 4.46 -8.58 29.72
N GLU A 306 4.95 -7.80 30.68
CA GLU A 306 4.91 -6.35 30.61
C GLU A 306 5.75 -5.84 29.43
N LEU A 307 5.07 -5.21 28.47
CA LEU A 307 5.71 -4.53 27.34
C LEU A 307 5.81 -3.04 27.57
N GLU A 308 6.99 -2.49 27.31
CA GLU A 308 7.25 -1.06 27.23
C GLU A 308 7.74 -0.65 25.83
N ALA A 309 7.78 0.66 25.58
CA ALA A 309 8.26 1.19 24.32
C ALA A 309 9.17 2.41 24.49
N ALA A 310 10.19 2.49 23.65
CA ALA A 310 11.08 3.63 23.54
C ALA A 310 11.15 4.15 22.10
N PRO A 311 11.60 5.39 21.87
CA PRO A 311 11.94 5.84 20.53
C PRO A 311 13.00 4.96 19.87
N LEU A 312 13.04 4.95 18.55
CA LEU A 312 14.17 4.41 17.81
C LEU A 312 15.50 5.05 18.29
N PRO A 313 16.57 4.25 18.51
CA PRO A 313 17.89 4.79 18.76
C PRO A 313 18.36 5.51 17.50
N LEU A 314 18.83 6.74 17.66
CA LEU A 314 19.29 7.51 16.51
C LEU A 314 20.69 7.08 16.09
N GLY A 315 20.87 6.96 14.78
CA GLY A 315 22.16 6.65 14.19
C GLY A 315 23.13 7.84 14.25
N PRO A 316 24.44 7.59 14.09
CA PRO A 316 25.47 8.60 14.26
C PRO A 316 25.36 9.74 13.23
N ASP A 317 24.74 9.52 12.07
CA ASP A 317 24.59 10.53 11.02
C ASP A 317 23.29 11.35 11.15
N ASN A 318 22.37 10.95 12.04
CA ASN A 318 21.12 11.69 12.31
C ASN A 318 21.34 12.86 13.28
N LYS A 319 22.16 13.85 12.89
CA LYS A 319 22.52 14.99 13.73
C LYS A 319 21.34 15.91 14.07
N THR A 320 20.28 15.87 13.27
CA THR A 320 19.08 16.72 13.41
C THR A 320 18.06 16.16 14.40
N GLY A 321 18.19 14.89 14.79
CA GLY A 321 17.27 14.25 15.71
C GLY A 321 15.91 13.90 15.08
N LEU A 322 15.91 13.43 13.84
CA LEU A 322 14.69 13.09 13.10
C LEU A 322 14.19 11.70 13.48
N TYR A 323 12.87 11.56 13.64
CA TYR A 323 12.24 10.27 13.93
C TYR A 323 11.39 9.84 12.74
N PRO A 324 11.49 8.58 12.29
CA PRO A 324 10.67 8.11 11.18
C PRO A 324 9.22 7.90 11.59
N PHE A 325 8.33 8.44 10.77
CA PHE A 325 6.89 8.30 10.87
C PHE A 325 6.33 7.88 9.52
N ASP A 326 5.21 7.18 9.57
CA ASP A 326 4.31 7.03 8.45
C ASP A 326 3.15 8.03 8.57
N ALA A 327 2.62 8.45 7.43
CA ALA A 327 1.44 9.29 7.37
C ALA A 327 0.53 8.87 6.23
N ASP A 328 -0.77 8.97 6.49
CA ASP A 328 -1.82 8.76 5.51
C ASP A 328 -2.82 9.93 5.47
N GLY A 329 -3.73 9.89 4.52
CA GLY A 329 -4.73 10.92 4.34
C GLY A 329 -5.63 10.69 3.13
N TYR A 330 -6.28 11.77 2.71
CA TYR A 330 -7.24 11.75 1.61
C TYR A 330 -6.97 12.84 0.58
N GLY A 331 -7.13 12.49 -0.69
CA GLY A 331 -6.93 13.37 -1.83
C GLY A 331 -8.14 13.37 -2.75
N ILE A 332 -8.20 14.36 -3.63
CA ILE A 332 -9.23 14.47 -4.67
C ILE A 332 -8.62 13.99 -5.98
N MET A 333 -9.25 13.02 -6.64
CA MET A 333 -8.74 12.58 -7.94
C MET A 333 -8.87 13.70 -8.98
N LYS A 334 -7.91 13.75 -9.89
CA LYS A 334 -7.98 14.62 -11.04
C LYS A 334 -9.15 14.20 -11.93
N GLY A 335 -9.95 15.18 -12.34
CA GLY A 335 -11.16 14.93 -13.14
C GLY A 335 -12.40 14.60 -12.32
N SER A 336 -12.32 14.64 -10.98
CA SER A 336 -13.51 14.58 -10.10
C SER A 336 -14.59 15.52 -10.62
N LYS A 337 -15.81 14.99 -10.75
CA LYS A 337 -16.98 15.74 -11.23
C LYS A 337 -17.49 16.71 -10.17
N ASN A 338 -17.18 16.46 -8.90
CA ASN A 338 -17.60 17.25 -7.77
C ASN A 338 -16.47 17.52 -6.75
N PRO A 339 -15.47 18.34 -7.12
CA PRO A 339 -14.31 18.56 -6.27
C PRO A 339 -14.60 19.41 -5.02
N VAL A 340 -15.65 20.24 -5.06
CA VAL A 340 -16.10 21.02 -3.91
C VAL A 340 -16.74 20.11 -2.87
N GLY A 341 -17.66 19.22 -3.28
CA GLY A 341 -18.24 18.19 -2.41
C GLY A 341 -17.16 17.29 -1.82
N ALA A 342 -16.22 16.83 -2.66
CA ALA A 342 -15.08 16.01 -2.24
C ALA A 342 -14.26 16.69 -1.12
N GLY A 343 -13.88 17.96 -1.29
CA GLY A 343 -13.13 18.69 -0.27
C GLY A 343 -13.89 18.91 1.04
N LYS A 344 -15.20 19.19 0.96
CA LYS A 344 -16.05 19.29 2.16
C LYS A 344 -16.19 17.95 2.88
N PHE A 345 -16.31 16.85 2.15
CA PHE A 345 -16.31 15.51 2.74
C PHE A 345 -14.97 15.17 3.39
N ILE A 346 -13.83 15.50 2.76
CA ILE A 346 -12.50 15.32 3.38
C ILE A 346 -12.42 16.06 4.73
N ASN A 347 -12.90 17.31 4.82
CA ASN A 347 -12.92 18.04 6.08
C ASN A 347 -13.76 17.31 7.15
N LEU A 348 -14.99 16.89 6.82
CA LEU A 348 -15.86 16.15 7.74
C LEU A 348 -15.25 14.82 8.17
N LEU A 349 -14.60 14.13 7.23
CA LEU A 349 -13.94 12.85 7.47
C LEU A 349 -12.79 13.02 8.47
N LEU A 350 -11.85 13.92 8.20
CA LEU A 350 -10.72 14.17 9.09
C LEU A 350 -11.18 14.68 10.46
N GLU A 351 -12.17 15.56 10.51
CA GLU A 351 -12.72 16.04 11.78
C GLU A 351 -13.40 14.90 12.57
N SER A 352 -14.18 14.06 11.91
CA SER A 352 -14.87 12.94 12.54
C SER A 352 -13.88 11.88 13.02
N VAL A 353 -12.88 11.54 12.21
CA VAL A 353 -11.83 10.60 12.60
C VAL A 353 -11.04 11.17 13.77
N GLN A 354 -10.70 12.47 13.77
CA GLN A 354 -10.08 13.10 14.93
C GLN A 354 -10.93 12.97 16.21
N LYS A 355 -12.24 13.23 16.14
CA LYS A 355 -13.12 13.23 17.32
C LYS A 355 -13.43 11.82 17.84
N ASN A 356 -13.51 10.83 16.96
CA ASN A 356 -14.10 9.53 17.26
C ASN A 356 -13.15 8.34 17.09
N HIS A 357 -11.95 8.53 16.51
CA HIS A 357 -11.01 7.45 16.22
C HIS A 357 -9.55 7.74 16.55
N ASP A 358 -9.00 8.91 16.19
CA ASP A 358 -7.55 9.15 16.04
C ASP A 358 -6.69 8.89 17.25
N ASP A 359 -7.29 8.73 18.44
CA ASP A 359 -6.58 7.96 19.43
C ASP A 359 -7.47 7.28 20.48
N VAL A 360 -8.31 6.34 20.05
CA VAL A 360 -9.09 5.54 21.03
C VAL A 360 -8.17 4.69 21.91
N ASN A 361 -6.96 4.38 21.43
CA ASN A 361 -5.91 3.77 22.21
C ASN A 361 -5.11 4.78 23.06
N ALA A 362 -5.11 6.11 22.83
CA ALA A 362 -4.39 7.07 23.68
C ALA A 362 -4.79 6.92 25.14
N LYS A 363 -6.11 6.76 25.38
CA LYS A 363 -6.64 6.58 26.73
C LYS A 363 -6.18 5.26 27.36
N ASN A 364 -5.93 4.25 26.53
CA ASN A 364 -5.49 2.91 26.94
C ASN A 364 -3.96 2.75 26.93
N ARG A 365 -3.23 3.70 26.33
CA ARG A 365 -1.77 3.71 26.28
C ARG A 365 -1.20 4.30 27.55
N PRO A 366 -0.01 3.84 27.98
CA PRO A 366 0.70 4.50 29.05
C PRO A 366 0.93 5.99 28.74
N LYS A 367 0.70 6.86 29.73
CA LYS A 367 0.89 8.31 29.58
C LYS A 367 2.27 8.67 29.02
N TYR A 368 3.32 7.98 29.46
CA TYR A 368 4.69 8.21 28.99
C TYR A 368 4.81 8.05 27.46
N LEU A 369 4.12 7.06 26.88
CA LEU A 369 4.15 6.74 25.46
C LEU A 369 3.52 7.86 24.66
N VAL A 370 2.33 8.30 25.06
CA VAL A 370 1.63 9.44 24.45
C VAL A 370 2.48 10.70 24.53
N ASP A 371 3.06 10.99 25.69
CA ASP A 371 3.86 12.20 25.92
C ASP A 371 5.12 12.23 25.04
N PHE A 372 5.87 11.12 24.93
CA PHE A 372 7.06 11.13 24.07
C PHE A 372 6.71 11.09 22.59
N VAL A 373 5.68 10.34 22.15
CA VAL A 373 5.27 10.31 20.74
C VAL A 373 4.87 11.70 20.25
N ASN A 374 4.14 12.47 21.06
CA ASN A 374 3.82 13.86 20.77
C ASN A 374 5.07 14.75 20.62
N LYS A 375 6.14 14.48 21.39
CA LYS A 375 7.44 15.15 21.24
C LYS A 375 8.15 14.70 19.95
N LEU A 376 8.17 13.40 19.65
CA LEU A 376 8.79 12.87 18.41
C LEU A 376 8.12 13.45 17.17
N ALA A 377 6.80 13.64 17.19
CA ALA A 377 6.03 14.17 16.07
C ALA A 377 6.49 15.59 15.64
N GLN A 378 7.07 16.38 16.55
CA GLN A 378 7.65 17.69 16.20
C GLN A 378 8.89 17.58 15.32
N LYS A 379 9.56 16.42 15.34
CA LYS A 379 10.73 16.06 14.52
C LYS A 379 10.45 14.87 13.60
N SER A 380 9.20 14.64 13.21
CA SER A 380 8.84 13.55 12.31
C SER A 380 9.50 13.69 10.94
N PHE A 381 9.87 12.56 10.35
CA PHE A 381 10.47 12.44 9.03
C PHE A 381 9.79 11.27 8.31
N TYR A 382 9.57 11.38 7.01
CA TYR A 382 8.72 10.45 6.23
C TYR A 382 9.52 9.75 5.12
N PRO A 383 10.51 8.90 5.47
CA PRO A 383 11.43 8.32 4.49
C PRO A 383 10.76 7.30 3.56
N ALA A 384 9.63 6.72 3.97
CA ALA A 384 8.88 5.74 3.17
C ALA A 384 8.35 6.32 1.83
N LEU A 385 8.31 7.65 1.67
CA LEU A 385 8.01 8.32 0.40
C LEU A 385 8.88 7.86 -0.77
N GLY A 386 10.14 7.54 -0.48
CA GLY A 386 11.07 7.04 -1.47
C GLY A 386 10.81 5.60 -1.88
N GLU A 387 10.20 4.79 -1.00
CA GLU A 387 10.01 3.35 -1.22
C GLU A 387 9.08 3.06 -2.39
N GLY A 388 7.98 3.82 -2.51
CA GLY A 388 7.02 3.65 -3.60
C GLY A 388 7.63 3.86 -4.99
N LEU A 389 8.73 4.61 -5.11
CA LEU A 389 9.45 4.79 -6.37
C LEU A 389 10.47 3.69 -6.67
N MET A 390 10.89 2.91 -5.67
CA MET A 390 11.84 1.84 -5.88
C MET A 390 11.24 0.68 -6.68
N GLY A 391 9.92 0.53 -6.68
CA GLY A 391 9.21 -0.54 -7.41
C GLY A 391 9.62 -1.94 -6.97
N MET A 392 10.17 -2.06 -5.76
CA MET A 392 10.67 -3.28 -5.15
C MET A 392 10.37 -3.21 -3.65
N PRO A 393 9.76 -4.26 -3.08
CA PRO A 393 9.48 -4.27 -1.66
C PRO A 393 10.77 -4.40 -0.82
N HIS A 394 10.71 -3.95 0.43
CA HIS A 394 11.91 -3.92 1.28
C HIS A 394 12.51 -5.31 1.52
N TRP A 395 11.71 -6.39 1.59
CA TRP A 395 12.24 -7.75 1.80
C TRP A 395 13.13 -8.22 0.65
N ASP A 396 12.87 -7.82 -0.60
CA ASP A 396 13.74 -8.16 -1.74
C ASP A 396 15.06 -7.37 -1.66
N ILE A 397 15.00 -6.10 -1.24
CA ILE A 397 16.19 -5.26 -1.03
C ILE A 397 17.07 -5.86 0.06
N PHE A 398 16.48 -6.18 1.22
CA PHE A 398 17.21 -6.73 2.36
C PHE A 398 17.65 -8.18 2.12
N GLY A 399 16.86 -8.99 1.41
CA GLY A 399 17.27 -10.31 0.94
C GLY A 399 18.54 -10.25 0.09
N ARG A 400 18.67 -9.23 -0.77
CA ARG A 400 19.90 -9.00 -1.53
C ARG A 400 21.06 -8.50 -0.68
N VAL A 401 20.80 -7.64 0.31
CA VAL A 401 21.81 -7.22 1.30
C VAL A 401 22.31 -8.42 2.11
N ASP A 402 21.42 -9.34 2.45
CA ASP A 402 21.72 -10.55 3.21
C ASP A 402 22.54 -11.56 2.39
N SER A 403 22.18 -11.78 1.12
CA SER A 403 22.82 -12.77 0.25
C SER A 403 24.17 -12.33 -0.32
N SER A 404 24.51 -11.04 -0.29
CA SER A 404 25.73 -10.50 -0.91
C SER A 404 26.89 -10.40 0.08
N ASP A 405 28.13 -10.60 -0.37
CA ASP A 405 29.32 -10.52 0.47
C ASP A 405 29.51 -9.15 1.14
N SER A 406 29.09 -8.08 0.48
CA SER A 406 29.18 -6.71 0.98
C SER A 406 27.94 -5.88 0.65
N VAL A 407 27.71 -4.82 1.43
CA VAL A 407 26.68 -3.81 1.14
C VAL A 407 26.90 -3.19 -0.23
N ALA A 408 28.15 -2.89 -0.59
CA ALA A 408 28.48 -2.28 -1.89
C ALA A 408 28.07 -3.20 -3.06
N SER A 409 28.36 -4.51 -2.96
CA SER A 409 27.95 -5.49 -3.97
C SER A 409 26.42 -5.59 -4.08
N ALA A 410 25.72 -5.66 -2.94
CA ALA A 410 24.27 -5.69 -2.90
C ALA A 410 23.66 -4.47 -3.62
N LEU A 411 24.06 -3.27 -3.21
CA LEU A 411 23.56 -2.01 -3.78
C LEU A 411 23.90 -1.89 -5.27
N SER A 412 25.11 -2.26 -5.69
CA SER A 412 25.49 -2.25 -7.11
C SER A 412 24.61 -3.16 -7.96
N SER A 413 24.22 -4.32 -7.41
CA SER A 413 23.37 -5.27 -8.13
C SER A 413 21.90 -4.83 -8.22
N LEU A 414 21.40 -4.09 -7.22
CA LEU A 414 20.03 -3.57 -7.18
C LEU A 414 19.86 -2.30 -8.03
N ARG A 415 20.91 -1.50 -8.16
CA ARG A 415 20.90 -0.17 -8.79
C ARG A 415 20.23 -0.14 -10.16
N PRO A 416 20.56 -0.99 -11.15
CA PRO A 416 19.99 -0.86 -12.50
C PRO A 416 18.47 -0.99 -12.53
N GLN A 417 17.92 -1.93 -11.75
CA GLN A 417 16.48 -2.16 -11.70
C GLN A 417 15.75 -1.02 -10.97
N ILE A 418 16.31 -0.53 -9.86
CA ILE A 418 15.69 0.54 -9.08
C ILE A 418 15.77 1.88 -9.83
N GLU A 419 16.89 2.20 -10.49
CA GLU A 419 17.00 3.40 -11.33
C GLU A 419 16.01 3.37 -12.49
N LYS A 420 15.82 2.21 -13.12
CA LYS A 420 14.77 2.02 -14.13
C LYS A 420 13.38 2.25 -13.53
N ASN A 421 13.06 1.67 -12.38
CA ASN A 421 11.77 1.84 -11.71
C ASN A 421 11.49 3.31 -11.36
N ILE A 422 12.49 4.01 -10.82
CA ILE A 422 12.43 5.44 -10.51
C ILE A 422 12.18 6.26 -11.78
N LYS A 423 12.91 5.96 -12.87
CA LYS A 423 12.72 6.62 -14.16
C LYS A 423 11.32 6.37 -14.70
N ASP A 424 10.88 5.12 -14.73
CA ASP A 424 9.56 4.70 -15.22
C ASP A 424 8.44 5.39 -14.42
N ALA A 425 8.54 5.45 -13.09
CA ALA A 425 7.59 6.15 -12.21
C ALA A 425 7.57 7.67 -12.41
N GLN A 426 8.61 8.24 -13.01
CA GLN A 426 8.76 9.66 -13.32
C GLN A 426 8.48 10.03 -14.78
N THR A 427 8.25 9.07 -15.68
CA THR A 427 8.02 9.33 -17.12
C THR A 427 6.75 10.15 -17.44
N GLY A 428 6.07 10.69 -16.42
CA GLY A 428 5.01 11.68 -16.56
C GLY A 428 3.63 11.06 -16.49
N ARG A 429 2.63 11.89 -16.78
CA ARG A 429 1.21 11.54 -16.71
C ARG A 429 0.95 10.30 -17.55
N VAL A 430 0.40 9.25 -16.94
CA VAL A 430 -0.15 8.14 -17.72
C VAL A 430 -1.44 8.68 -18.34
N GLU A 431 -1.46 8.92 -19.65
CA GLU A 431 -2.71 9.09 -20.38
C GLU A 431 -3.39 7.73 -20.43
N VAL A 432 -4.23 7.48 -19.45
CA VAL A 432 -4.93 6.21 -19.36
C VAL A 432 -6.04 6.19 -20.40
N VAL A 433 -6.00 5.22 -21.30
CA VAL A 433 -6.98 5.08 -22.39
C VAL A 433 -7.81 3.84 -22.11
N TYR A 434 -8.99 4.03 -21.50
CA TYR A 434 -9.98 2.96 -21.42
C TYR A 434 -10.62 2.76 -22.79
N LYS A 435 -10.71 1.50 -23.21
CA LYS A 435 -11.34 1.13 -24.47
C LYS A 435 -12.46 0.18 -24.16
N GLN A 436 -13.69 0.53 -24.53
CA GLN A 436 -14.81 -0.39 -24.35
C GLN A 436 -14.48 -1.75 -24.95
N PHE A 437 -14.55 -2.79 -24.13
CA PHE A 437 -14.34 -4.16 -24.57
C PHE A 437 -15.64 -4.72 -25.13
N LYS A 438 -15.52 -5.54 -26.19
CA LYS A 438 -16.66 -6.28 -26.75
C LYS A 438 -16.33 -7.77 -26.61
N PRO A 439 -17.18 -8.55 -25.93
CA PRO A 439 -16.99 -9.99 -25.82
C PRO A 439 -16.85 -10.66 -27.19
N PHE A 440 -16.00 -11.67 -27.27
CA PHE A 440 -15.76 -12.40 -28.52
C PHE A 440 -15.51 -13.89 -28.28
N THR A 441 -15.67 -14.66 -29.37
CA THR A 441 -15.34 -16.09 -29.44
C THR A 441 -14.43 -16.35 -30.63
N ILE A 442 -13.38 -17.17 -30.45
CA ILE A 442 -12.54 -17.70 -31.52
C ILE A 442 -12.84 -19.20 -31.66
N ASN A 443 -13.34 -19.62 -32.82
CA ASN A 443 -13.79 -21.00 -33.08
C ASN A 443 -13.26 -21.60 -34.40
N PHE A 444 -12.30 -20.96 -35.07
CA PHE A 444 -11.56 -21.44 -36.26
C PHE A 444 -12.36 -22.00 -37.46
N GLU A 445 -13.71 -21.93 -37.45
CA GLU A 445 -14.58 -22.47 -38.50
C GLU A 445 -14.35 -21.80 -39.86
N ASP A 446 -13.95 -20.53 -39.85
CA ASP A 446 -13.56 -19.76 -41.03
C ASP A 446 -12.20 -20.16 -41.62
N GLY A 447 -11.49 -21.09 -40.97
CA GLY A 447 -10.17 -21.57 -41.38
C GLY A 447 -9.02 -20.61 -41.06
N LYS A 448 -9.26 -19.48 -40.37
CA LYS A 448 -8.23 -18.47 -40.12
C LYS A 448 -7.53 -18.69 -38.79
N ASN A 449 -6.20 -18.55 -38.80
CA ASN A 449 -5.38 -18.55 -37.60
C ASN A 449 -5.21 -17.13 -37.02
N SER A 450 -5.66 -16.95 -35.79
CA SER A 450 -5.49 -15.70 -35.01
C SER A 450 -4.30 -15.74 -34.04
N PHE A 451 -3.52 -16.81 -34.03
CA PHE A 451 -2.40 -17.05 -33.12
C PHE A 451 -1.03 -17.05 -33.82
N LYS A 452 0.00 -16.73 -33.04
CA LYS A 452 1.41 -16.80 -33.39
C LYS A 452 2.17 -17.52 -32.29
N LEU A 453 3.36 -18.03 -32.63
CA LEU A 453 4.29 -18.56 -31.66
C LEU A 453 4.84 -17.43 -30.77
N LEU A 454 4.84 -17.62 -29.44
CA LEU A 454 5.37 -16.65 -28.49
C LEU A 454 6.90 -16.58 -28.51
N ASP A 455 7.54 -17.75 -28.50
CA ASP A 455 8.99 -17.89 -28.45
C ASP A 455 9.52 -18.35 -29.81
N THR A 456 9.98 -17.39 -30.61
CA THR A 456 10.50 -17.64 -31.96
C THR A 456 11.84 -18.39 -31.97
N SER A 457 12.45 -18.66 -30.81
CA SER A 457 13.62 -19.55 -30.73
C SER A 457 13.25 -21.01 -30.97
N LYS A 458 12.00 -21.40 -30.70
CA LYS A 458 11.48 -22.78 -30.87
C LYS A 458 11.17 -23.07 -32.34
N LYS A 459 12.10 -23.70 -33.06
CA LYS A 459 12.10 -23.74 -34.54
C LYS A 459 11.21 -24.82 -35.14
N THR A 460 10.82 -25.83 -34.37
CA THR A 460 10.06 -26.98 -34.89
C THR A 460 8.55 -26.79 -34.81
N VAL A 461 8.11 -25.69 -34.18
CA VAL A 461 6.71 -25.43 -33.90
C VAL A 461 5.94 -25.09 -35.16
N LYS A 462 4.79 -25.75 -35.37
CA LYS A 462 3.86 -25.47 -36.46
C LYS A 462 2.46 -25.22 -35.91
N LEU A 463 1.81 -24.19 -36.44
CA LEU A 463 0.41 -23.84 -36.15
C LEU A 463 -0.40 -24.08 -37.43
N SER A 464 -1.44 -24.91 -37.35
CA SER A 464 -2.34 -25.16 -38.48
C SER A 464 -3.78 -25.33 -38.00
N VAL A 465 -4.75 -24.86 -38.79
CA VAL A 465 -6.17 -25.17 -38.55
C VAL A 465 -6.45 -26.54 -39.14
N VAL A 466 -7.00 -27.45 -38.34
CA VAL A 466 -7.25 -28.86 -38.70
C VAL A 466 -8.72 -29.21 -38.52
N SER A 467 -9.18 -30.25 -39.22
CA SER A 467 -10.51 -30.85 -39.08
C SER A 467 -10.41 -32.36 -38.87
N GLY A 468 -11.56 -33.02 -38.67
CA GLY A 468 -11.64 -34.47 -38.51
C GLY A 468 -11.16 -34.95 -37.13
N LYS A 469 -10.52 -36.12 -37.06
CA LYS A 469 -10.19 -36.80 -35.80
C LYS A 469 -9.34 -35.99 -34.82
N ASP A 470 -8.51 -35.09 -35.34
CA ASP A 470 -7.62 -34.27 -34.52
C ASP A 470 -8.36 -33.05 -33.93
N ALA A 471 -9.39 -32.53 -34.60
CA ALA A 471 -10.17 -31.38 -34.13
C ALA A 471 -11.06 -31.73 -32.92
N ILE A 472 -11.43 -30.72 -32.13
CA ILE A 472 -12.39 -30.87 -31.02
C ILE A 472 -13.80 -31.00 -31.58
N LYS A 473 -14.21 -30.03 -32.39
CA LYS A 473 -15.45 -30.03 -33.17
C LYS A 473 -15.27 -29.14 -34.39
N GLY A 474 -15.68 -29.59 -35.57
CA GLY A 474 -15.51 -28.79 -36.80
C GLY A 474 -14.03 -28.56 -37.12
N LYS A 475 -13.54 -27.34 -36.89
CA LYS A 475 -12.14 -26.95 -37.09
C LYS A 475 -11.51 -26.43 -35.80
N SER A 476 -10.30 -26.87 -35.50
CA SER A 476 -9.55 -26.39 -34.32
C SER A 476 -8.12 -25.98 -34.69
N LEU A 477 -7.49 -25.13 -33.89
CA LEU A 477 -6.08 -24.79 -34.07
C LEU A 477 -5.20 -25.88 -33.45
N LYS A 478 -4.38 -26.53 -34.27
CA LYS A 478 -3.37 -27.50 -33.86
C LYS A 478 -2.01 -26.85 -33.69
N VAL A 479 -1.34 -27.20 -32.62
CA VAL A 479 0.05 -26.83 -32.31
C VAL A 479 0.87 -28.12 -32.23
N THR A 480 1.91 -28.23 -33.05
CA THR A 480 2.82 -29.38 -33.06
C THR A 480 4.27 -28.94 -32.91
N TRP A 481 5.09 -29.71 -32.21
CA TRP A 481 6.53 -29.47 -32.12
C TRP A 481 7.31 -30.74 -31.76
N ASP A 482 8.64 -30.64 -31.81
CA ASP A 482 9.59 -31.66 -31.36
C ASP A 482 10.08 -31.33 -29.94
N GLN A 483 9.61 -32.10 -28.96
CA GLN A 483 9.94 -31.90 -27.55
C GLN A 483 11.44 -32.07 -27.25
N SER A 484 12.16 -32.87 -28.04
CA SER A 484 13.60 -33.09 -27.85
C SER A 484 14.43 -31.86 -28.23
N LYS A 485 13.89 -30.98 -29.08
CA LYS A 485 14.59 -29.79 -29.60
C LYS A 485 14.11 -28.50 -28.97
N ASP A 486 12.79 -28.34 -28.80
CA ASP A 486 12.19 -27.09 -28.33
C ASP A 486 11.73 -27.16 -26.86
N GLY A 487 12.01 -28.28 -26.18
CA GLY A 487 11.66 -28.54 -24.79
C GLY A 487 10.21 -28.98 -24.59
N LYS A 488 9.82 -29.14 -23.32
CA LYS A 488 8.51 -29.68 -22.91
C LYS A 488 7.44 -28.63 -22.66
N GLU A 489 7.68 -27.40 -23.11
CA GLU A 489 6.76 -26.30 -22.89
C GLU A 489 6.60 -25.48 -24.17
N ILE A 490 5.38 -25.11 -24.50
CA ILE A 490 5.13 -24.24 -25.66
C ILE A 490 3.95 -23.30 -25.40
N TYR A 491 4.07 -22.08 -25.91
CA TYR A 491 3.04 -21.06 -25.81
C TYR A 491 2.76 -20.41 -27.16
N VAL A 492 1.48 -20.22 -27.44
CA VAL A 492 0.98 -19.42 -28.55
C VAL A 492 0.26 -18.20 -28.02
N VAL A 493 0.27 -17.12 -28.80
CA VAL A 493 -0.36 -15.84 -28.44
C VAL A 493 -1.27 -15.34 -29.55
N THR A 494 -2.38 -14.72 -29.18
CA THR A 494 -3.24 -14.05 -30.16
C THR A 494 -2.51 -12.86 -30.80
N ASP A 495 -2.73 -12.63 -32.08
CA ASP A 495 -2.25 -11.44 -32.79
C ASP A 495 -3.04 -10.19 -32.34
N PRO A 496 -2.42 -9.20 -31.69
CA PRO A 496 -3.12 -7.99 -31.22
C PRO A 496 -3.73 -7.15 -32.37
N ALA A 497 -3.32 -7.38 -33.62
CA ALA A 497 -3.95 -6.77 -34.78
C ALA A 497 -5.33 -7.38 -35.09
N LYS A 498 -5.56 -8.65 -34.70
CA LYS A 498 -6.77 -9.42 -34.99
C LYS A 498 -7.68 -9.57 -33.78
N VAL A 499 -7.09 -9.76 -32.60
CA VAL A 499 -7.80 -9.98 -31.34
C VAL A 499 -7.47 -8.85 -30.39
N LYS A 500 -8.49 -8.12 -29.94
CA LYS A 500 -8.32 -6.98 -29.04
C LYS A 500 -8.59 -7.40 -27.61
N ILE A 501 -7.52 -7.41 -26.82
CA ILE A 501 -7.57 -7.44 -25.36
C ILE A 501 -7.09 -6.07 -24.89
N TYR A 502 -7.71 -5.55 -23.83
CA TYR A 502 -7.36 -4.27 -23.24
C TYR A 502 -7.08 -4.47 -21.75
N GLY A 503 -6.24 -3.63 -21.15
CA GLY A 503 -6.19 -3.55 -19.70
C GLY A 503 -7.33 -2.68 -19.19
N TRP A 504 -7.45 -2.58 -17.87
CA TRP A 504 -8.55 -1.93 -17.15
C TRP A 504 -9.88 -2.68 -17.23
N HIS A 505 -9.85 -3.96 -17.61
CA HIS A 505 -10.99 -4.87 -17.61
C HIS A 505 -10.69 -6.11 -16.77
N ASP A 506 -11.76 -6.72 -16.27
CA ASP A 506 -11.75 -8.02 -15.64
C ASP A 506 -12.39 -9.01 -16.62
N TYR A 507 -11.72 -10.13 -16.91
CA TYR A 507 -12.16 -11.07 -17.93
C TYR A 507 -12.51 -12.42 -17.36
N LYS A 508 -13.63 -12.97 -17.83
CA LYS A 508 -13.91 -14.41 -17.78
C LYS A 508 -13.44 -15.02 -19.09
N ILE A 509 -12.52 -15.98 -19.00
CA ILE A 509 -11.95 -16.66 -20.17
C ILE A 509 -12.26 -18.14 -20.08
N SER A 510 -12.73 -18.72 -21.19
CA SER A 510 -12.88 -20.17 -21.32
C SER A 510 -12.43 -20.66 -22.69
N PHE A 511 -11.89 -21.87 -22.77
CA PHE A 511 -11.56 -22.53 -24.02
C PHE A 511 -11.56 -24.05 -23.85
N GLU A 512 -11.61 -24.76 -24.97
CA GLU A 512 -11.49 -26.21 -25.02
C GLU A 512 -10.08 -26.60 -25.50
N VAL A 513 -9.54 -27.67 -24.91
CA VAL A 513 -8.22 -28.21 -25.29
C VAL A 513 -8.27 -29.73 -25.37
N LYS A 514 -7.62 -30.30 -26.38
CA LYS A 514 -7.37 -31.74 -26.48
C LYS A 514 -5.88 -31.98 -26.76
N VAL A 515 -5.20 -32.65 -25.84
CA VAL A 515 -3.78 -33.01 -25.99
C VAL A 515 -3.69 -34.34 -26.73
N LEU A 516 -2.97 -34.35 -27.86
CA LEU A 516 -2.95 -35.46 -28.80
C LEU A 516 -1.92 -36.53 -28.41
N LYS A 517 -0.78 -36.13 -27.83
CA LYS A 517 0.30 -37.05 -27.46
C LYS A 517 1.12 -36.55 -26.27
N ALA A 518 1.95 -37.43 -25.70
CA ALA A 518 2.90 -37.14 -24.62
C ALA A 518 2.26 -36.52 -23.37
N VAL A 519 1.11 -37.06 -22.95
CA VAL A 519 0.46 -36.70 -21.68
C VAL A 519 1.10 -37.49 -20.54
N THR A 520 1.50 -36.79 -19.48
CA THR A 520 1.95 -37.36 -18.21
C THR A 520 0.94 -36.98 -17.14
N ALA A 521 0.19 -37.97 -16.66
CA ALA A 521 -0.86 -37.75 -15.67
C ALA A 521 -0.32 -37.03 -14.42
N GLY A 522 -1.08 -36.05 -13.92
CA GLY A 522 -0.66 -35.20 -12.81
C GLY A 522 0.46 -34.19 -13.10
N LYS A 523 1.07 -34.20 -14.29
CA LYS A 523 2.14 -33.23 -14.66
C LYS A 523 1.76 -32.34 -15.84
N THR A 524 1.14 -32.89 -16.88
CA THR A 524 0.78 -32.10 -18.06
C THR A 524 -0.24 -31.04 -17.68
N THR A 525 0.11 -29.77 -17.89
CA THR A 525 -0.75 -28.64 -17.53
C THR A 525 -0.94 -27.74 -18.73
N VAL A 526 -2.19 -27.39 -19.01
CA VAL A 526 -2.54 -26.34 -19.98
C VAL A 526 -2.85 -25.07 -19.21
N SER A 527 -2.33 -23.94 -19.68
CA SER A 527 -2.50 -22.65 -19.02
C SER A 527 -2.86 -21.53 -19.99
N CYS A 528 -3.52 -20.51 -19.46
CA CYS A 528 -3.89 -19.31 -20.16
C CYS A 528 -3.64 -18.07 -19.29
N THR A 529 -2.97 -17.07 -19.86
CA THR A 529 -2.65 -15.79 -19.22
C THR A 529 -2.85 -14.65 -20.22
N ILE A 530 -3.00 -13.42 -19.78
CA ILE A 530 -2.93 -12.24 -20.66
C ILE A 530 -1.53 -11.64 -20.59
N LEU A 531 -0.94 -11.26 -21.74
CA LEU A 531 0.34 -10.56 -21.80
C LEU A 531 0.14 -9.09 -22.17
N SER A 532 1.00 -8.23 -21.63
CA SER A 532 1.14 -6.82 -22.02
C SER A 532 1.49 -6.65 -23.52
N GLU A 533 2.20 -7.61 -24.11
CA GLU A 533 2.55 -7.66 -25.53
C GLU A 533 2.93 -9.10 -25.95
N PRO A 534 2.84 -9.46 -27.24
CA PRO A 534 3.01 -10.84 -27.71
C PRO A 534 4.50 -11.22 -27.85
N LYS A 535 5.29 -11.14 -26.77
CA LYS A 535 6.70 -11.53 -26.76
C LYS A 535 7.10 -12.26 -25.47
N SER A 536 8.15 -13.08 -25.55
CA SER A 536 8.74 -13.70 -24.37
C SER A 536 9.25 -12.66 -23.38
N GLY A 537 9.05 -12.89 -22.08
CA GLY A 537 9.41 -11.94 -21.00
C GLY A 537 8.46 -10.75 -20.84
N ALA A 538 7.38 -10.66 -21.61
CA ALA A 538 6.35 -9.64 -21.39
C ALA A 538 5.67 -9.81 -20.03
N LYS A 539 5.23 -8.70 -19.43
CA LYS A 539 4.44 -8.74 -18.20
C LYS A 539 3.16 -9.55 -18.42
N SER A 540 2.92 -10.52 -17.55
CA SER A 540 1.77 -11.42 -17.59
C SER A 540 0.74 -11.08 -16.51
N TYR A 541 -0.54 -11.27 -16.82
CA TYR A 541 -1.68 -10.99 -15.96
C TYR A 541 -2.56 -12.23 -15.82
N GLY A 542 -2.79 -12.62 -14.58
CA GLY A 542 -3.56 -13.82 -14.20
C GLY A 542 -2.99 -15.13 -14.73
N ASN A 543 -3.57 -16.22 -14.24
CA ASN A 543 -3.30 -17.56 -14.75
C ASN A 543 -4.52 -18.46 -14.54
N ILE A 544 -5.03 -19.02 -15.62
CA ILE A 544 -6.04 -20.07 -15.61
C ILE A 544 -5.33 -21.33 -16.05
N SER A 545 -5.39 -22.39 -15.24
CA SER A 545 -4.71 -23.65 -15.56
C SER A 545 -5.57 -24.87 -15.30
N LYS A 546 -5.33 -25.93 -16.08
CA LYS A 546 -5.96 -27.23 -15.91
C LYS A 546 -4.94 -28.34 -16.12
N THR A 547 -4.89 -29.29 -15.19
CA THR A 547 -4.12 -30.53 -15.33
C THR A 547 -4.83 -31.47 -16.30
N ILE A 548 -4.07 -32.07 -17.20
CA ILE A 548 -4.54 -32.99 -18.23
C ILE A 548 -4.02 -34.39 -17.89
N ASP A 549 -4.93 -35.29 -17.55
CA ASP A 549 -4.58 -36.65 -17.12
C ASP A 549 -4.65 -37.69 -18.25
N ARG A 550 -5.39 -37.38 -19.33
CA ARG A 550 -5.60 -38.31 -20.45
C ARG A 550 -5.44 -37.60 -21.79
N GLY A 551 -4.63 -38.19 -22.67
CA GLY A 551 -4.57 -37.80 -24.08
C GLY A 551 -5.89 -38.07 -24.80
N GLN A 552 -6.10 -37.41 -25.93
CA GLN A 552 -7.27 -37.55 -26.81
C GLN A 552 -8.63 -37.20 -26.15
N THR A 553 -8.62 -36.69 -24.91
CA THR A 553 -9.80 -36.24 -24.19
C THR A 553 -9.92 -34.72 -24.29
N VAL A 554 -11.14 -34.21 -24.49
CA VAL A 554 -11.42 -32.78 -24.50
C VAL A 554 -11.61 -32.29 -23.07
N TYR A 555 -10.86 -31.26 -22.70
CA TYR A 555 -10.98 -30.57 -21.42
C TYR A 555 -11.44 -29.14 -21.65
N LYS A 556 -12.36 -28.67 -20.80
CA LYS A 556 -12.70 -27.25 -20.70
C LYS A 556 -11.80 -26.58 -19.68
N VAL A 557 -11.15 -25.51 -20.07
CA VAL A 557 -10.37 -24.61 -19.20
C VAL A 557 -11.17 -23.32 -19.05
N GLU A 558 -11.43 -22.89 -17.83
CA GLU A 558 -12.25 -21.71 -17.53
C GLU A 558 -11.78 -21.06 -16.24
N GLY A 559 -11.79 -19.72 -16.21
CA GLY A 559 -11.45 -18.95 -15.02
C GLY A 559 -11.52 -17.46 -15.28
N ASN A 560 -11.23 -16.69 -14.22
CA ASN A 560 -11.24 -15.23 -14.27
C ASN A 560 -9.80 -14.70 -14.25
N ILE A 561 -9.50 -13.74 -15.12
CA ILE A 561 -8.30 -12.91 -15.06
C ILE A 561 -8.75 -11.49 -14.76
N THR A 562 -8.53 -11.05 -13.53
CA THR A 562 -8.96 -9.73 -13.04
C THR A 562 -7.76 -8.85 -12.72
N ASN A 563 -8.03 -7.57 -12.46
CA ASN A 563 -7.06 -6.56 -12.06
C ASN A 563 -5.91 -6.45 -13.07
N ILE A 564 -6.22 -6.04 -14.30
CA ILE A 564 -5.23 -5.86 -15.36
C ILE A 564 -4.87 -4.37 -15.50
N PRO A 565 -3.94 -3.80 -14.70
CA PRO A 565 -3.62 -2.37 -14.73
C PRO A 565 -2.64 -2.02 -15.87
N ASP A 566 -3.01 -2.36 -17.10
CA ASP A 566 -2.17 -2.19 -18.28
C ASP A 566 -2.81 -1.22 -19.29
N ASN A 567 -2.01 -0.32 -19.85
CA ASN A 567 -2.46 0.64 -20.86
C ASN A 567 -1.93 0.32 -22.27
N SER A 568 -1.30 -0.85 -22.43
CA SER A 568 -0.70 -1.34 -23.66
C SER A 568 -1.75 -1.55 -24.74
N GLN A 569 -1.38 -1.16 -25.95
CA GLN A 569 -2.20 -1.32 -27.15
C GLN A 569 -1.97 -2.66 -27.86
N LYS A 570 -1.07 -3.48 -27.33
CA LYS A 570 -0.61 -4.73 -27.95
C LYS A 570 -0.88 -5.96 -27.11
N MET A 571 -1.81 -5.88 -26.15
CA MET A 571 -2.09 -7.01 -25.27
C MET A 571 -2.58 -8.24 -26.04
N SER A 572 -2.26 -9.43 -25.52
CA SER A 572 -2.56 -10.70 -26.18
C SER A 572 -2.91 -11.79 -25.18
N LEU A 573 -3.81 -12.69 -25.56
CA LEU A 573 -4.03 -13.93 -24.83
C LEU A 573 -2.90 -14.91 -25.14
N ARG A 574 -2.25 -15.45 -24.10
CA ARG A 574 -1.26 -16.54 -24.19
C ARG A 574 -1.93 -17.83 -23.75
N ILE A 575 -1.85 -18.87 -24.58
CA ILE A 575 -2.29 -20.23 -24.25
C ILE A 575 -1.12 -21.17 -24.50
N GLY A 576 -0.89 -22.11 -23.60
CA GLY A 576 0.19 -23.08 -23.78
C GLY A 576 0.07 -24.30 -22.91
N ILE A 577 1.05 -25.18 -23.05
CA ILE A 577 1.14 -26.46 -22.37
C ILE A 577 2.55 -26.65 -21.81
N THR A 578 2.63 -27.22 -20.61
CA THR A 578 3.88 -27.62 -19.94
C THR A 578 3.83 -29.12 -19.64
N GLU A 579 4.96 -29.81 -19.77
CA GLU A 579 5.07 -31.27 -19.64
C GLU A 579 4.08 -32.05 -20.53
N GLY A 580 3.81 -31.54 -21.75
CA GLY A 580 2.87 -32.13 -22.71
C GLY A 580 3.38 -32.10 -24.14
N GLY A 581 2.66 -32.73 -25.08
CA GLY A 581 2.96 -32.76 -26.51
C GLY A 581 1.92 -32.02 -27.35
N ASP A 582 1.86 -32.35 -28.65
CA ASP A 582 0.92 -31.74 -29.62
C ASP A 582 -0.49 -31.61 -29.03
N PHE A 583 -1.13 -30.47 -29.25
CA PHE A 583 -2.47 -30.20 -28.73
C PHE A 583 -3.28 -29.39 -29.73
N VAL A 584 -4.60 -29.43 -29.57
CA VAL A 584 -5.55 -28.57 -30.27
C VAL A 584 -6.31 -27.70 -29.29
N ILE A 585 -6.62 -26.47 -29.68
CA ILE A 585 -7.48 -25.54 -28.93
C ILE A 585 -8.63 -25.05 -29.79
N ASP A 586 -9.76 -24.77 -29.12
CA ASP A 586 -10.98 -24.32 -29.77
C ASP A 586 -11.90 -23.56 -28.80
N ASN A 587 -12.97 -22.95 -29.33
CA ASN A 587 -14.04 -22.31 -28.56
C ASN A 587 -13.54 -21.32 -27.49
N ILE A 588 -12.55 -20.50 -27.85
CA ILE A 588 -11.94 -19.53 -26.93
C ILE A 588 -12.88 -18.33 -26.79
N LYS A 589 -13.52 -18.21 -25.63
CA LYS A 589 -14.45 -17.15 -25.28
C LYS A 589 -13.80 -16.20 -24.28
N VAL A 590 -13.92 -14.90 -24.52
CA VAL A 590 -13.47 -13.84 -23.61
C VAL A 590 -14.63 -12.88 -23.37
N GLU A 591 -15.04 -12.77 -22.12
CA GLU A 591 -16.15 -11.93 -21.65
C GLU A 591 -15.65 -10.99 -20.57
N GLU A 592 -16.20 -9.78 -20.51
CA GLU A 592 -15.94 -8.87 -19.39
C GLU A 592 -16.80 -9.26 -18.18
N ILE A 593 -16.23 -9.16 -16.99
CA ILE A 593 -16.91 -9.35 -15.71
C ILE A 593 -17.33 -7.96 -15.22
N GLU A 594 -18.63 -7.78 -14.99
CA GLU A 594 -19.19 -6.52 -14.45
C GLU A 594 -18.89 -6.31 -12.97
#